data_AF-A0A0M8SNQ7-F1
#
_entry.id   AF-A0A0M8SNQ7-F1
#
_cell.length_a   1.000
_cell.length_b   1.000
_cell.length_c   1.000
_cell.angle_alpha   90.00
_cell.angle_beta   90.00
_cell.angle_gamma   90.00
#
_symmetry.space_group_name_H-M   'P 1'
#
loop_
_entity.id
_entity.type
_entity.pdbx_description
1 polymer ?
#
loop_
_entity_poly.entity_id
_entity_poly.type
_entity_poly.pdbx_seq_one_letter_code
_entity_poly.pdbx_strand_id
1 'polypeptide(L)'
;MLLPGITTLTRLVAEVRAAENAALYRTLDAAVPDDLRQSMRDLLKVPEAKRVSELERLRTPPMRVSGSAMTAGLERAKDVRGLGAHLVATSVVPAARTARPFPPSGPTGPTKTAAWWARARAAPARA
;
A
#
# COMPACT_ATOMS: atom_id res chain seq x y z
N MET A 1 38.80 -3.06 9.53
CA MET A 1 37.51 -3.62 10.01
C MET A 1 36.87 -4.35 8.84
N LEU A 2 36.69 -5.67 8.94
CA LEU A 2 36.16 -6.52 7.87
C LEU A 2 34.63 -6.35 7.82
N LEU A 3 34.07 -5.99 6.66
CA LEU A 3 32.61 -5.97 6.52
C LEU A 3 32.09 -7.40 6.76
N PRO A 4 30.98 -7.57 7.50
CA PRO A 4 30.34 -8.86 7.63
C PRO A 4 29.95 -9.38 6.23
N GLY A 5 29.99 -10.70 6.04
CA GLY A 5 29.61 -11.33 4.78
C GLY A 5 28.19 -10.94 4.33
N ILE A 6 27.92 -11.06 3.03
CA ILE A 6 26.66 -10.64 2.37
C ILE A 6 25.41 -11.17 3.11
N THR A 7 25.45 -12.41 3.61
CA THR A 7 24.36 -13.03 4.37
C THR A 7 24.08 -12.30 5.68
N THR A 8 25.13 -11.95 6.43
CA THR A 8 25.03 -11.21 7.69
C THR A 8 24.52 -9.79 7.46
N LEU A 9 25.00 -9.10 6.42
CA LEU A 9 24.49 -7.77 6.06
C LEU A 9 23.00 -7.82 5.67
N THR A 10 22.61 -8.81 4.88
CA THR A 10 21.21 -8.98 4.45
C THR A 10 20.29 -9.18 5.64
N ARG A 11 20.70 -10.01 6.61
CA ARG A 11 19.95 -10.24 7.85
C ARG A 11 19.81 -8.95 8.67
N LEU A 12 20.90 -8.21 8.88
CA LEU A 12 20.86 -6.94 9.63
C LEU A 12 19.94 -5.91 8.97
N VAL A 13 20.01 -5.76 7.64
CA VAL A 13 19.11 -4.86 6.90
C VAL A 13 17.65 -5.31 7.04
N ALA A 14 17.37 -6.61 6.99
CA ALA A 14 16.03 -7.13 7.18
C ALA A 14 15.50 -6.85 8.59
N GLU A 15 16.32 -7.04 9.63
CA GLU A 15 15.98 -6.78 11.03
C GLU A 15 15.65 -5.30 11.26
N VAL A 16 16.49 -4.38 10.77
CA VAL A 16 16.23 -2.93 10.88
C VAL A 16 14.94 -2.55 10.15
N ARG A 17 14.73 -3.05 8.93
CA ARG A 17 13.49 -2.79 8.18
C ARG A 17 12.26 -3.31 8.91
N ALA A 18 12.34 -4.49 9.53
CA ALA A 18 11.25 -5.05 10.30
C ALA A 18 10.94 -4.18 11.54
N ALA A 19 11.96 -3.73 12.26
CA ALA A 19 11.82 -2.88 13.43
C ALA A 19 11.17 -1.51 13.08
N GLU A 20 11.65 -0.87 12.02
CA GLU A 20 11.10 0.39 11.53
C GLU A 20 9.66 0.25 11.04
N ASN A 21 9.36 -0.84 10.33
CA ASN A 21 7.99 -1.14 9.91
C ASN A 21 7.07 -1.33 11.11
N ALA A 22 7.50 -2.04 12.14
CA ALA A 22 6.74 -2.23 13.36
C ALA A 22 6.49 -0.90 14.09
N ALA A 23 7.49 -0.03 14.18
CA ALA A 23 7.33 1.31 14.74
C ALA A 23 6.30 2.14 13.96
N LEU A 24 6.38 2.10 12.63
CA LEU A 24 5.43 2.80 11.76
C LEU A 24 4.01 2.27 11.87
N TYR A 25 3.82 0.96 12.00
CA TYR A 25 2.49 0.38 12.22
C TYR A 25 1.91 0.78 13.58
N ARG A 26 2.72 0.84 14.64
CA ARG A 26 2.26 1.35 15.95
C ARG A 26 1.81 2.80 15.88
N THR A 27 2.58 3.65 15.19
CA THR A 27 2.22 5.06 15.03
C THR A 27 0.93 5.23 14.23
N LEU A 28 0.76 4.46 13.16
CA LEU A 28 -0.47 4.49 12.37
C LEU A 28 -1.66 3.99 13.19
N ASP A 29 -1.52 2.87 13.91
CA ASP A 29 -2.58 2.33 14.75
C ASP A 29 -3.01 3.35 15.82
N ALA A 30 -2.07 4.01 16.48
CA ALA A 30 -2.39 5.07 17.45
C ALA A 30 -3.24 6.23 16.85
N ALA A 31 -3.14 6.49 15.55
CA ALA A 31 -3.90 7.53 14.85
C ALA A 31 -5.29 7.07 14.37
N VAL A 32 -5.57 5.76 14.35
CA VAL A 32 -6.87 5.22 13.91
C VAL A 32 -7.89 5.37 15.05
N PRO A 33 -9.13 5.84 14.80
CA PRO A 33 -10.20 5.82 15.80
C PRO A 33 -10.72 4.41 16.12
N ASP A 34 -11.21 4.17 17.34
CA ASP A 34 -11.70 2.84 17.76
C ASP A 34 -12.89 2.33 16.93
N ASP A 35 -13.80 3.22 16.53
CA ASP A 35 -14.94 2.87 15.66
C ASP A 35 -14.48 2.37 14.28
N LEU A 36 -13.42 2.99 13.75
CA LEU A 36 -12.82 2.56 12.49
C LEU A 36 -12.09 1.22 12.67
N ARG A 37 -11.38 1.02 13.79
CA ARG A 37 -10.78 -0.28 14.13
C ARG A 37 -11.83 -1.39 14.18
N GLN A 38 -12.96 -1.12 14.81
CA GLN A 38 -14.05 -2.09 14.92
C GLN A 38 -14.66 -2.39 13.55
N SER A 39 -14.96 -1.34 12.78
CA SER A 39 -15.47 -1.48 11.40
C SER A 39 -14.52 -2.31 10.52
N MET A 40 -13.21 -2.08 10.61
CA MET A 40 -12.20 -2.87 9.90
C MET A 40 -12.20 -4.36 10.30
N ARG A 41 -12.35 -4.67 11.60
CA ARG A 41 -12.49 -6.05 12.07
C ARG A 41 -13.77 -6.70 11.57
N ASP A 42 -14.86 -5.96 11.54
CA ASP A 42 -16.16 -6.48 11.10
C ASP A 42 -16.17 -6.83 9.60
N LEU A 43 -15.35 -6.15 8.78
CA LEU A 43 -15.17 -6.52 7.37
C LEU A 43 -14.61 -7.94 7.18
N LEU A 44 -13.88 -8.48 8.17
CA LEU A 44 -13.30 -9.82 8.12
C LEU A 44 -14.32 -10.91 8.47
N LYS A 45 -15.43 -10.56 9.11
CA LYS A 45 -16.49 -11.51 9.46
C LYS A 45 -17.22 -11.96 8.19
N VAL A 46 -17.52 -13.24 8.12
CA VAL A 46 -18.40 -13.80 7.08
C VAL A 46 -19.82 -13.79 7.65
N PRO A 47 -20.75 -13.01 7.07
CA PRO A 47 -22.13 -13.01 7.53
C PRO A 47 -22.78 -14.37 7.37
N GLU A 48 -23.71 -14.72 8.26
CA GLU A 48 -24.43 -15.97 8.12
C GLU A 48 -25.18 -16.04 6.79
N ALA A 49 -25.18 -17.24 6.20
CA ALA A 49 -25.65 -17.52 4.85
C ALA A 49 -24.82 -16.95 3.67
N LYS A 50 -23.69 -16.26 3.92
CA LYS A 50 -22.74 -15.85 2.87
C LYS A 50 -21.49 -16.72 2.87
N ARG A 51 -20.85 -16.86 1.69
CA ARG A 51 -19.55 -17.56 1.52
C ARG A 51 -18.34 -16.62 1.51
N VAL A 52 -18.57 -15.31 1.44
CA VAL A 52 -17.53 -14.30 1.31
C VAL A 52 -17.75 -13.20 2.34
N SER A 53 -16.64 -12.69 2.89
CA SER A 53 -16.68 -11.57 3.83
C SER A 53 -16.99 -10.25 3.11
N GLU A 54 -17.36 -9.24 3.88
CA GLU A 54 -17.59 -7.89 3.35
C GLU A 54 -16.29 -7.33 2.74
N LEU A 55 -15.12 -7.62 3.32
CA LEU A 55 -13.82 -7.27 2.73
C LEU A 55 -13.62 -7.88 1.34
N GLU A 56 -13.93 -9.17 1.17
CA GLU A 56 -13.76 -9.84 -0.13
C GLU A 56 -14.64 -9.23 -1.21
N ARG A 57 -15.89 -8.88 -0.87
CA ARG A 57 -16.78 -8.15 -1.79
C ARG A 57 -16.18 -6.80 -2.18
N LEU A 58 -15.67 -6.03 -1.21
CA LEU A 58 -15.08 -4.71 -1.46
C LEU A 58 -13.78 -4.79 -2.27
N ARG A 59 -13.03 -5.89 -2.17
CA ARG A 59 -11.79 -6.09 -2.94
C ARG A 59 -12.06 -6.54 -4.38
N THR A 60 -13.19 -7.20 -4.63
CA THR A 60 -13.47 -7.81 -5.94
C THR A 60 -14.00 -6.78 -6.96
N PRO A 61 -13.30 -6.49 -8.06
CA PRO A 61 -13.78 -5.62 -9.13
C PRO A 61 -14.94 -6.25 -9.92
N PRO A 62 -15.89 -5.48 -10.50
CA PRO A 62 -16.76 -6.02 -11.52
C PRO A 62 -15.92 -6.48 -12.70
N MET A 63 -16.20 -7.67 -13.23
CA MET A 63 -15.39 -8.29 -14.29
C MET A 63 -15.86 -7.95 -15.71
N ARG A 64 -17.03 -7.32 -15.87
CA ARG A 64 -17.60 -6.97 -17.17
C ARG A 64 -17.63 -5.46 -17.38
N VAL A 65 -17.44 -5.02 -18.61
CA VAL A 65 -17.60 -3.61 -19.00
C VAL A 65 -19.03 -3.44 -19.51
N SER A 66 -19.91 -2.99 -18.62
CA SER A 66 -21.31 -2.63 -18.91
C SER A 66 -21.73 -1.46 -18.04
N GLY A 67 -22.83 -0.77 -18.41
CA GLY A 67 -23.38 0.30 -17.57
C GLY A 67 -23.71 -0.17 -16.15
N SER A 68 -24.32 -1.35 -16.00
CA SER A 68 -24.62 -1.95 -14.70
C SER A 68 -23.37 -2.27 -13.89
N ALA A 69 -22.31 -2.76 -14.54
CA ALA A 69 -21.03 -3.03 -13.89
C ALA A 69 -20.33 -1.75 -13.45
N MET A 70 -20.46 -0.66 -14.21
CA MET A 70 -19.95 0.66 -13.83
C MET A 70 -20.68 1.19 -12.59
N THR A 71 -22.02 1.11 -12.54
CA THR A 71 -22.80 1.48 -11.34
C THR A 71 -22.37 0.67 -10.12
N ALA A 72 -22.21 -0.65 -10.26
CA ALA A 72 -21.73 -1.51 -9.18
C ALA A 72 -20.32 -1.14 -8.71
N GLY A 73 -19.44 -0.72 -9.62
CA GLY A 73 -18.10 -0.23 -9.30
C GLY A 73 -18.14 1.08 -8.50
N LEU A 74 -19.03 2.01 -8.86
CA LEU A 74 -19.21 3.28 -8.16
C LEU A 74 -19.81 3.11 -6.77
N GLU A 75 -20.85 2.27 -6.62
CA GLU A 75 -21.40 1.95 -5.30
C GLU A 75 -20.34 1.29 -4.40
N ARG A 76 -19.53 0.37 -4.93
CA ARG A 76 -18.42 -0.19 -4.16
C ARG A 76 -17.40 0.87 -3.74
N ALA A 77 -17.06 1.81 -4.63
CA ALA A 77 -16.13 2.89 -4.30
C ALA A 77 -16.71 3.80 -3.21
N LYS A 78 -18.02 4.07 -3.25
CA LYS A 78 -18.74 4.80 -2.21
C LYS A 78 -18.74 4.03 -0.88
N ASP A 79 -18.97 2.72 -0.88
CA ASP A 79 -18.88 1.87 0.32
C ASP A 79 -17.48 1.92 0.94
N VAL A 80 -16.43 1.76 0.12
CA VAL A 80 -15.02 1.86 0.58
C VAL A 80 -14.74 3.24 1.16
N ARG A 81 -15.22 4.31 0.51
CA ARG A 81 -15.06 5.68 1.02
C ARG A 81 -15.82 5.90 2.33
N GLY A 82 -16.99 5.28 2.47
CA GLY A 82 -17.85 5.32 3.64
C GLY A 82 -17.22 4.72 4.89
N LEU A 83 -16.21 3.84 4.74
CA LEU A 83 -15.40 3.34 5.86
C LEU A 83 -14.63 4.45 6.58
N GLY A 84 -14.44 5.64 6.00
CA GLY A 84 -13.80 6.76 6.68
C GLY A 84 -12.28 6.65 6.87
N ALA A 85 -11.64 5.57 6.38
CA ALA A 85 -10.19 5.37 6.52
C ALA A 85 -9.33 6.50 5.91
N HIS A 86 -9.86 7.21 4.92
CA HIS A 86 -9.20 8.36 4.29
C HIS A 86 -9.10 9.59 5.20
N LEU A 87 -9.81 9.61 6.33
CA LEU A 87 -9.77 10.70 7.31
C LEU A 87 -8.66 10.51 8.35
N VAL A 88 -8.04 9.33 8.41
CA VAL A 88 -6.92 9.06 9.32
C VAL A 88 -5.70 9.87 8.88
N ALA A 89 -5.07 10.58 9.82
CA ALA A 89 -3.87 11.34 9.56
C ALA A 89 -2.70 10.38 9.23
N THR A 90 -2.35 10.31 7.95
CA THR A 90 -1.26 9.43 7.45
C THR A 90 0.02 10.18 7.09
N SER A 91 0.13 11.47 7.45
CA SER A 91 1.30 12.32 7.15
C SER A 91 2.62 11.78 7.72
N VAL A 92 2.55 11.02 8.81
CA VAL A 92 3.70 10.35 9.43
C VAL A 92 4.19 9.13 8.64
N VAL A 93 3.36 8.58 7.74
CA VAL A 93 3.72 7.46 6.87
C VAL A 93 4.29 8.06 5.57
N PRO A 94 5.53 7.72 5.16
CA PRO A 94 6.10 8.20 3.91
C PRO A 94 5.18 7.93 2.72
N ALA A 95 5.00 8.92 1.84
CA ALA A 95 4.09 8.84 0.69
C ALA A 95 4.33 7.62 -0.21
N ALA A 96 5.59 7.16 -0.30
CA ALA A 96 5.97 5.96 -1.03
C ALA A 96 5.28 4.67 -0.53
N ARG A 97 4.70 4.68 0.69
CA ARG A 97 3.98 3.57 1.29
C ARG A 97 2.45 3.76 1.32
N THR A 98 1.95 4.98 1.19
CA THR A 98 0.50 5.27 1.24
C THR A 98 -0.14 5.37 -0.14
N ALA A 99 0.60 5.78 -1.17
CA ALA A 99 0.06 5.97 -2.50
C ALA A 99 0.87 5.21 -3.57
N ARG A 100 0.18 4.36 -4.33
CA ARG A 100 0.52 4.19 -5.75
C ARG A 100 -0.37 5.16 -6.51
N PRO A 101 0.13 6.31 -7.00
CA PRO A 101 -0.68 7.17 -7.84
C PRO A 101 -1.19 6.37 -9.04
N PHE A 102 -2.46 6.60 -9.41
CA PHE A 102 -2.97 6.10 -10.68
C PHE A 102 -2.02 6.58 -11.79
N PRO A 103 -1.49 5.69 -12.65
CA PRO A 103 -0.56 6.12 -13.67
C PRO A 103 -1.25 7.18 -14.55
N PRO A 104 -0.55 8.25 -14.96
CA PRO A 104 -1.11 9.20 -15.91
C PRO A 104 -1.52 8.45 -17.18
N SER A 105 -2.70 8.74 -17.72
CA SER A 105 -3.14 8.25 -19.02
C SER A 105 -2.35 8.96 -20.12
N GLY A 106 -1.13 8.51 -20.36
CA GLY A 106 -0.18 9.04 -21.35
C GLY A 106 1.05 8.13 -21.44
N PRO A 107 1.92 8.30 -22.45
CA PRO A 107 3.11 7.46 -22.59
C PRO A 107 3.99 7.60 -21.33
N THR A 108 4.16 6.48 -20.61
CA THR A 108 5.00 6.42 -19.41
C THR A 108 6.46 6.66 -19.80
N GLY A 109 7.07 7.73 -19.28
CA GLY A 109 8.50 7.99 -19.42
C GLY A 109 9.36 6.89 -18.77
N PRO A 110 10.70 6.93 -18.96
CA PRO A 110 11.59 5.86 -18.49
C PRO A 110 11.46 5.64 -16.98
N THR A 111 11.44 4.36 -16.59
CA THR A 111 11.31 3.95 -15.18
C THR A 111 12.48 4.49 -14.34
N LYS A 112 12.22 4.76 -13.06
CA LYS A 112 13.24 5.25 -12.10
C LYS A 112 14.52 4.39 -12.10
N THR A 113 14.39 3.09 -12.36
CA THR A 113 15.48 2.14 -12.47
C THR A 113 16.41 2.45 -13.65
N ALA A 114 15.86 2.75 -14.84
CA ALA A 114 16.65 3.12 -16.01
C ALA A 114 17.41 4.45 -15.80
N ALA A 115 16.77 5.43 -15.14
CA ALA A 115 17.39 6.71 -14.81
C ALA A 115 18.50 6.58 -13.75
N TRP A 116 18.38 5.65 -12.82
CA TRP A 116 19.42 5.35 -11.82
C TRP A 116 20.66 4.73 -12.49
N TRP A 117 20.48 3.77 -13.41
CA TRP A 117 21.58 3.17 -14.16
C TRP A 117 22.27 4.14 -15.12
N ALA A 118 21.52 5.07 -15.73
CA ALA A 118 22.09 6.12 -16.56
C ALA A 118 23.00 7.06 -15.75
N ARG A 119 22.58 7.48 -14.55
CA ARG A 119 23.41 8.30 -13.65
C ARG A 119 24.61 7.54 -13.09
N ALA A 120 24.44 6.27 -12.74
CA ALA A 120 25.56 5.44 -12.27
C ALA A 120 26.65 5.27 -13.34
N ARG A 121 26.27 5.19 -14.63
CA ARG A 121 27.22 5.17 -15.76
C ARG A 121 27.86 6.52 -16.07
N ALA A 122 27.25 7.63 -15.66
CA ALA A 122 27.73 8.98 -15.92
C ALA A 122 28.61 9.55 -14.79
N ALA A 123 28.80 8.82 -13.68
CA ALA A 123 29.67 9.26 -12.60
C ALA A 123 31.15 9.14 -13.05
N PRO A 124 31.96 10.21 -13.00
CA PRO A 124 33.37 10.12 -13.36
C PRO A 124 34.10 9.23 -12.35
N ALA A 125 34.94 8.32 -12.86
CA ALA A 125 35.88 7.56 -12.04
C ALA A 125 36.79 8.57 -11.31
N ARG A 126 36.59 8.72 -10.00
CA ARG A 126 37.51 9.47 -9.16
C ARG A 126 38.85 8.74 -9.19
N ALA A 127 39.86 9.40 -9.78
CA ALA A 127 41.26 9.03 -9.69
C ALA A 127 41.76 9.17 -8.24
#